data_AF-A0A521LG24-F1
#
_entry.id   AF-A0A521LG24-F1
#
_cell.length_a   1.000
_cell.length_b   1.000
_cell.length_c   1.000
_cell.angle_alpha   90.00
_cell.angle_beta   90.00
_cell.angle_gamma   90.00
#
_symmetry.space_group_name_H-M   'P 1'
#
loop_
_entity.id
_entity.type
_entity.pdbx_description
1 polymer ?
#
loop_
_entity_poly.entity_id
_entity_poly.type
_entity_poly.pdbx_seq_one_letter_code
_entity_poly.pdbx_strand_id
1 'polypeptide(L)'
;MGGVTEADVAAAIGRIDEIIMREVVRTQASHHEIRKALELVRTPADLTATEALPPRMQRLVDLLSVAVPEPVGPRQPRRGARPADGLRPRRLAG
;
A
#
# COMPACT_ATOMS: atom_id res chain seq x y z
N MET A 1 2.43 -11.56 36.47
CA MET A 1 2.74 -12.35 35.26
C MET A 1 3.42 -11.42 34.29
N GLY A 2 4.68 -11.70 33.91
CA GLY A 2 5.40 -10.90 32.91
C GLY A 2 4.85 -11.24 31.53
N GLY A 3 4.20 -10.27 30.88
CA GLY A 3 3.75 -10.42 29.50
C GLY A 3 4.92 -10.34 28.53
N VAL A 4 4.77 -10.95 27.37
CA VAL A 4 5.71 -10.78 26.25
C VAL A 4 5.60 -9.34 25.76
N THR A 5 6.72 -8.62 25.78
CA THR A 5 6.82 -7.26 25.24
C THR A 5 7.28 -7.28 23.78
N GLU A 6 7.08 -6.18 23.06
CA GLU A 6 7.62 -6.00 21.70
C GLU A 6 9.14 -6.19 21.68
N ALA A 7 9.84 -5.73 22.72
CA ALA A 7 11.28 -5.92 22.86
C ALA A 7 11.67 -7.40 22.97
N ASP A 8 10.87 -8.21 23.68
CA ASP A 8 11.09 -9.65 23.78
C ASP A 8 10.92 -10.35 22.43
N VAL A 9 9.91 -9.95 21.65
CA VAL A 9 9.68 -10.47 20.29
C VAL A 9 10.82 -10.06 19.35
N ALA A 10 11.22 -8.79 19.39
CA ALA A 10 12.32 -8.27 18.58
C ALA A 10 13.66 -8.94 18.93
N ALA A 11 13.90 -9.25 20.21
CA ALA A 11 15.09 -9.98 20.63
C ALA A 11 15.10 -11.44 20.16
N ALA A 12 13.93 -12.09 20.06
CA ALA A 12 13.82 -13.48 19.64
C ALA A 12 13.82 -13.67 18.10
N ILE A 13 13.17 -12.78 17.35
CA ILE A 13 12.89 -12.96 15.91
C ILE A 13 13.61 -11.90 15.05
N GLY A 14 13.96 -10.76 15.62
CA GLY A 14 14.50 -9.59 14.93
C GLY A 14 13.44 -8.52 14.68
N ARG A 15 13.90 -7.34 14.26
CA ARG A 15 13.01 -6.22 13.94
C ARG A 15 12.33 -6.42 12.58
N ILE A 16 11.14 -5.85 12.41
CA ILE A 16 10.33 -6.03 11.20
C ILE A 16 11.05 -5.56 9.92
N ASP A 17 11.79 -4.45 10.00
CA ASP A 17 12.60 -3.90 8.91
C ASP A 17 13.72 -4.87 8.49
N GLU A 18 14.38 -5.51 9.45
CA GLU A 18 15.40 -6.53 9.20
C GLU A 18 14.82 -7.78 8.54
N ILE A 19 13.64 -8.22 8.96
CA ILE A 19 12.95 -9.37 8.36
C ILE A 19 12.58 -9.06 6.89
N ILE A 20 12.07 -7.86 6.62
CA ILE A 20 11.76 -7.39 5.25
C ILE A 20 13.04 -7.35 4.40
N MET A 21 14.12 -6.75 4.91
CA MET A 21 15.40 -6.68 4.18
C MET A 21 15.95 -8.07 3.86
N ARG A 22 15.90 -9.01 4.81
CA ARG A 22 16.33 -10.40 4.58
C ARG A 22 15.51 -11.08 3.51
N GLU A 23 14.19 -10.89 3.49
CA GLU A 23 13.33 -11.49 2.46
C GLU A 23 13.60 -10.89 1.07
N VAL A 24 13.80 -9.57 0.99
CA VAL A 24 14.18 -8.88 -0.26
C VAL A 24 15.49 -9.42 -0.81
N VAL A 25 16.53 -9.55 0.03
CA VAL A 25 17.84 -10.07 -0.39
C VAL A 25 17.77 -11.55 -0.73
N ARG A 26 17.13 -12.38 0.11
CA ARG A 26 17.00 -13.82 -0.11
C ARG A 26 16.30 -14.11 -1.43
N THR A 27 15.26 -13.36 -1.74
CA THR A 27 14.46 -13.61 -2.94
C THR A 27 15.00 -12.86 -4.16
N GLN A 28 15.89 -11.88 -3.98
CA GLN A 28 16.32 -10.94 -5.03
C GLN A 28 15.12 -10.15 -5.57
N ALA A 29 14.32 -9.55 -4.67
CA ALA A 29 13.17 -8.75 -5.06
C ALA A 29 13.63 -7.50 -5.79
N SER A 30 13.15 -7.33 -7.02
CA SER A 30 13.42 -6.14 -7.80
C SER A 30 12.71 -4.93 -7.19
N HIS A 31 13.23 -3.74 -7.47
CA HIS A 31 12.60 -2.50 -7.06
C HIS A 31 11.16 -2.36 -7.58
N HIS A 32 10.86 -2.91 -8.77
CA HIS A 32 9.51 -2.94 -9.32
C HIS A 32 8.56 -3.81 -8.48
N GLU A 33 9.00 -4.99 -8.06
CA GLU A 33 8.21 -5.89 -7.22
C GLU A 33 7.93 -5.27 -5.84
N ILE A 34 8.93 -4.63 -5.23
CA ILE A 34 8.77 -3.94 -3.95
C ILE A 34 7.75 -2.80 -4.08
N ARG A 35 7.82 -1.99 -5.14
CA ARG A 35 6.86 -0.91 -5.39
C ARG A 35 5.45 -1.45 -5.55
N LYS A 36 5.28 -2.51 -6.34
CA LYS A 36 3.98 -3.16 -6.55
C LYS A 36 3.40 -3.70 -5.23
N ALA A 37 4.22 -4.35 -4.41
CA ALA A 37 3.78 -4.83 -3.09
C ALA A 37 3.34 -3.67 -2.17
N LEU A 38 4.08 -2.56 -2.16
CA LEU A 38 3.69 -1.35 -1.40
C LEU A 38 2.37 -0.73 -1.90
N GLU A 39 2.13 -0.72 -3.22
CA GLU A 39 0.87 -0.24 -3.79
C GLU A 39 -0.32 -1.10 -3.36
N LEU A 40 -0.12 -2.43 -3.29
CA LEU A 40 -1.10 -3.40 -2.80
C LEU A 40 -1.35 -3.33 -1.29
N VAL A 41 -0.37 -2.91 -0.50
CA VAL A 41 -0.56 -2.68 0.94
C VAL A 41 -1.33 -1.37 1.19
N ARG A 42 -0.98 -0.30 0.46
CA ARG A 42 -1.59 1.03 0.62
C ARG A 42 -2.97 1.15 -0.01
N THR A 43 -3.29 0.23 -0.90
CA THR A 43 -4.58 0.10 -1.54
C THR A 43 -5.08 -1.26 -1.16
N PRO A 44 -6.10 -1.40 -0.29
CA PRO A 44 -6.88 -2.62 -0.30
C PRO A 44 -7.56 -2.67 -1.68
N ALA A 45 -6.80 -3.11 -2.68
CA ALA A 45 -7.32 -3.53 -3.96
C ALA A 45 -8.14 -4.77 -3.66
N ASP A 46 -9.20 -4.92 -4.44
CA ASP A 46 -10.10 -6.05 -4.43
C ASP A 46 -9.32 -7.34 -4.14
N LEU A 47 -9.72 -8.10 -3.11
CA LEU A 47 -8.96 -9.26 -2.59
C LEU A 47 -8.58 -10.26 -3.70
N THR A 48 -9.34 -10.25 -4.78
CA THR A 48 -9.12 -10.98 -6.05
C THR A 48 -7.79 -10.63 -6.76
N ALA A 49 -7.24 -9.43 -6.58
CA ALA A 49 -5.93 -9.03 -7.11
C ALA A 49 -4.76 -9.66 -6.34
N THR A 50 -4.98 -10.01 -5.07
CA THR A 50 -4.01 -10.71 -4.21
C THR A 50 -4.00 -12.22 -4.44
N GLU A 51 -5.16 -12.82 -4.72
CA GLU A 51 -5.29 -14.27 -4.98
C GLU A 51 -4.52 -14.77 -6.22
N ALA A 52 -4.17 -13.88 -7.15
CA ALA A 52 -3.39 -14.21 -8.35
C ALA A 52 -1.87 -13.96 -8.21
N LEU A 53 -1.39 -13.55 -7.03
CA LEU A 53 0.02 -13.24 -6.83
C LEU A 53 0.86 -14.52 -6.68
N PRO A 54 2.07 -14.56 -7.27
CA PRO A 54 3.03 -15.60 -6.94
C PRO A 54 3.27 -15.66 -5.42
N PRO A 55 3.43 -16.85 -4.81
CA PRO A 55 3.58 -17.00 -3.35
C PRO A 55 4.65 -16.09 -2.72
N ARG A 56 5.72 -15.85 -3.49
CA ARG A 56 6.79 -14.92 -3.13
C ARG A 56 6.30 -13.47 -2.99
N MET A 57 5.50 -12.99 -3.93
CA MET A 57 4.95 -11.63 -3.91
C MET A 57 3.93 -11.47 -2.78
N GLN A 58 3.12 -12.50 -2.54
CA GLN A 58 2.17 -12.52 -1.42
C GLN A 58 2.92 -12.34 -0.09
N ARG A 59 3.99 -13.10 0.13
CA ARG A 59 4.81 -12.97 1.35
C ARG A 59 5.40 -11.57 1.53
N LEU A 60 5.79 -10.90 0.43
CA LEU A 60 6.29 -9.53 0.50
C LEU A 60 5.18 -8.55 0.89
N VAL A 61 3.96 -8.73 0.38
CA VAL A 61 2.78 -7.95 0.76
C VAL A 61 2.45 -8.15 2.24
N ASP A 62 2.47 -9.40 2.72
CA ASP A 62 2.18 -9.74 4.12
C ASP A 62 3.21 -9.11 5.08
N LEU A 63 4.50 -9.12 4.73
CA LEU A 63 5.52 -8.48 5.56
C LEU A 63 5.39 -6.95 5.57
N LEU A 64 5.04 -6.36 4.43
CA LEU A 64 4.88 -4.92 4.30
C LEU A 64 3.59 -4.41 4.95
N SER A 65 2.52 -5.21 5.00
CA SER A 65 1.27 -4.82 5.67
C SER A 65 1.44 -4.68 7.19
N VAL A 66 2.33 -5.47 7.79
CA VAL A 66 2.69 -5.35 9.20
C VAL A 66 3.56 -4.11 9.47
N ALA A 67 4.41 -3.72 8.52
CA ALA A 67 5.35 -2.61 8.71
C ALA A 67 4.80 -1.24 8.28
N VAL A 68 3.81 -1.20 7.38
CA VAL A 68 3.21 0.05 6.91
C VAL A 68 2.09 0.43 7.88
N PRO A 69 2.19 1.58 8.58
CA PRO A 69 1.08 2.06 9.39
C PRO A 69 -0.14 2.30 8.50
N GLU A 70 -1.33 1.92 9.00
CA GLU A 70 -2.63 2.15 8.36
C GLU A 70 -2.66 3.54 7.70
N PRO A 71 -3.07 3.64 6.42
CA PRO A 71 -3.13 4.92 5.75
C PRO A 71 -4.05 5.87 6.52
N VAL A 72 -3.46 6.88 7.15
CA VAL A 72 -4.19 7.97 7.82
C VAL A 72 -4.86 8.82 6.73
N GLY A 73 -6.10 8.46 6.38
CA GLY A 73 -7.05 9.35 5.72
C GLY A 73 -7.81 8.77 4.52
N PRO A 74 -9.09 9.14 4.35
CA PRO A 74 -9.87 8.77 3.19
C PRO A 74 -9.24 9.36 1.93
N ARG A 75 -9.05 8.50 0.92
CA ARG A 75 -8.68 8.90 -0.44
C ARG A 75 -9.67 9.94 -0.93
N GLN A 76 -9.26 11.21 -0.97
CA GLN A 76 -10.05 12.22 -1.65
C GLN A 76 -10.20 11.79 -3.11
N PRO A 77 -11.42 11.68 -3.63
CA PRO A 77 -11.63 11.39 -5.04
C PRO A 77 -10.92 12.48 -5.84
N ARG A 78 -10.10 12.06 -6.81
CA ARG A 78 -9.44 12.96 -7.76
C ARG A 78 -10.49 13.94 -8.27
N ARG A 79 -10.34 15.22 -7.92
CA ARG A 79 -11.14 16.35 -8.40
C ARG A 79 -10.87 16.51 -9.90
N GLY A 80 -11.49 15.64 -10.69
CA GLY A 80 -11.40 15.58 -12.16
C GLY A 80 -12.76 15.69 -12.83
N ALA A 81 -13.83 15.93 -12.08
CA ALA A 81 -15.09 16.38 -12.66
C ALA A 81 -15.04 17.90 -12.78
N ARG A 82 -14.56 18.40 -13.92
CA ARG A 82 -14.95 19.73 -14.41
C ARG A 82 -16.33 19.52 -15.07
N PRO A 83 -17.45 19.93 -14.46
CA PRO A 83 -18.66 20.10 -15.24
C PRO A 83 -18.43 21.34 -16.11
N ALA A 84 -18.17 21.12 -17.40
CA ALA A 84 -18.25 22.18 -18.38
C ALA A 84 -19.73 22.38 -18.71
N ASP A 85 -20.49 22.94 -17.77
CA ASP A 85 -21.80 23.52 -18.06
C ASP A 85 -22.08 24.67 -17.10
N GLY A 86 -22.23 25.86 -17.67
CA GLY A 86 -22.43 27.08 -16.89
C GLY A 86 -22.24 28.36 -17.68
N LEU A 87 -23.00 28.52 -18.75
CA LEU A 87 -23.72 29.75 -19.12
C LEU A 87 -23.00 31.10 -18.94
N ARG A 88 -22.75 31.79 -20.06
CA ARG A 88 -23.07 33.23 -20.14
C ARG A 88 -23.80 33.59 -21.44
N PRO A 89 -24.88 34.38 -21.36
CA PRO A 89 -25.65 34.83 -22.50
C PRO A 89 -24.97 36.04 -23.15
N ARG A 90 -24.93 36.10 -24.48
CA ARG A 90 -24.75 37.36 -25.20
C ARG A 90 -25.79 37.52 -26.30
N ARG A 91 -26.47 38.65 -26.17
CA ARG A 91 -27.63 39.16 -26.89
C ARG A 91 -27.48 39.09 -28.42
N LEU A 92 -28.61 38.82 -29.06
CA LEU A 92 -28.93 39.27 -30.41
C LEU A 92 -28.93 40.80 -30.47
N ALA A 93 -28.22 41.38 -31.43
CA ALA A 93 -28.54 42.65 -32.09
C ALA A 93 -27.61 42.82 -33.31
N GLY A 94 -28.22 42.86 -34.49
CA GLY A 94 -27.59 42.98 -35.81
C GLY A 94 -28.58 42.54 -36.86
#